data_AF-A0A937MWC9-F1
#
_entry.id   AF-A0A937MWC9-F1
#
_cell.length_a   1.000
_cell.length_b   1.000
_cell.length_c   1.000
_cell.angle_alpha   90.00
_cell.angle_beta   90.00
_cell.angle_gamma   90.00
#
_symmetry.space_group_name_H-M   'P 1'
#
loop_
_entity.id
_entity.type
_entity.pdbx_description
1 polymer ?
#
loop_
_entity_poly.entity_id
_entity_poly.type
_entity_poly.pdbx_seq_one_letter_code
_entity_poly.pdbx_strand_id
1 'polypeptide(L)'
;MNWIINASKLPGMALHVGIALWHLAGFKNCKIVKLSGKLLRGMGVNRHASYRALKKMEDANLIAVKRHLGRNPVVTILEAPREDTIKGDEERIEL
;
A
#
# COMPACT_ATOMS: atom_id res chain seq x y z
N MET A 1 6.10 -8.67 -10.27
CA MET A 1 5.43 -7.48 -10.87
C MET A 1 4.02 -7.23 -10.34
N ASN A 2 3.34 -8.24 -9.78
CA ASN A 2 1.92 -8.21 -9.40
C ASN A 2 1.55 -7.07 -8.42
N TRP A 3 2.48 -6.65 -7.56
CA TRP A 3 2.23 -5.56 -6.61
C TRP A 3 1.91 -4.24 -7.29
N ILE A 4 2.69 -3.84 -8.30
CA ILE A 4 2.48 -2.59 -9.04
C ILE A 4 1.20 -2.67 -9.88
N ILE A 5 0.92 -3.84 -10.46
CA ILE A 5 -0.30 -4.09 -11.25
C ILE A 5 -1.54 -3.96 -10.36
N ASN A 6 -1.51 -4.54 -9.15
CA ASN A 6 -2.62 -4.41 -8.20
C ASN A 6 -2.76 -2.98 -7.69
N ALA A 7 -1.66 -2.28 -7.44
CA ALA A 7 -1.68 -0.87 -7.04
C ALA A 7 -2.18 0.07 -8.15
N SER A 8 -1.91 -0.23 -9.44
CA SER A 8 -2.36 0.58 -10.57
C SER A 8 -3.85 0.42 -10.87
N LYS A 9 -4.44 -0.73 -10.56
CA LYS A 9 -5.89 -0.97 -10.64
C LYS A 9 -6.68 -0.15 -9.59
N LEU A 10 -6.03 0.33 -8.53
CA LEU A 10 -6.70 1.08 -7.47
C LEU A 10 -6.96 2.55 -7.87
N PRO A 11 -8.20 3.05 -7.73
CA PRO A 11 -8.52 4.42 -8.13
C PRO A 11 -7.97 5.47 -7.18
N GLY A 12 -7.46 6.57 -7.75
CA GLY A 12 -6.97 7.74 -7.03
C GLY A 12 -5.44 7.84 -7.06
N MET A 13 -4.84 8.16 -5.91
CA MET A 13 -3.37 8.37 -5.78
C MET A 13 -2.65 7.12 -5.23
N ALA A 14 -3.24 5.93 -5.36
CA ALA A 14 -2.67 4.69 -4.84
C ALA A 14 -1.31 4.38 -5.47
N LEU A 15 -1.21 4.47 -6.81
CA LEU A 15 0.06 4.27 -7.51
C LEU A 15 1.13 5.30 -7.10
N HIS A 16 0.76 6.57 -6.98
CA HIS A 16 1.66 7.64 -6.55
C HIS A 16 2.22 7.38 -5.14
N VAL A 17 1.34 7.00 -4.19
CA VAL A 17 1.75 6.63 -2.83
C VAL A 17 2.62 5.36 -2.85
N GLY A 18 2.28 4.38 -3.69
CA GLY A 18 3.07 3.16 -3.86
C GLY A 18 4.48 3.44 -4.36
N ILE A 19 4.65 4.31 -5.35
CA ILE A 19 5.97 4.74 -5.85
C ILE A 19 6.74 5.48 -4.74
N ALA A 20 6.07 6.36 -3.97
CA ALA A 20 6.70 7.03 -2.84
C ALA A 20 7.23 6.04 -1.78
N LEU A 21 6.47 4.99 -1.50
CA LEU A 21 6.84 3.93 -0.57
C LEU A 21 8.03 3.12 -1.10
N TRP A 22 8.00 2.71 -2.37
CA TRP A 22 9.10 1.98 -3.01
C TRP A 22 10.38 2.81 -3.08
N HIS A 23 10.27 4.10 -3.39
CA HIS A 23 11.38 5.03 -3.34
C HIS A 23 12.01 5.03 -1.93
N LEU A 24 11.21 5.22 -0.88
CA LEU A 24 11.71 5.19 0.51
C LEU A 24 12.27 3.82 0.93
N ALA A 25 11.69 2.73 0.45
CA ALA A 25 12.13 1.37 0.76
C ALA A 25 13.46 1.04 0.08
N GLY A 26 13.66 1.49 -1.16
CA GLY A 26 14.90 1.34 -1.91
C GLY A 26 16.08 2.04 -1.23
N PHE A 27 15.86 3.23 -0.66
CA PHE A 27 16.90 3.94 0.09
C PHE A 27 17.33 3.25 1.39
N LYS A 28 16.43 2.47 2.02
CA LYS A 28 16.68 1.85 3.33
C LYS A 28 16.86 0.34 3.27
N ASN A 29 16.73 -0.27 2.10
CA ASN A 29 16.64 -1.72 1.90
C ASN A 29 15.71 -2.39 2.96
N CYS A 30 14.58 -1.74 3.25
CA CYS A 30 13.70 -2.09 4.35
C CYS A 30 12.25 -2.00 3.89
N LYS A 31 11.45 -3.03 4.22
CA LYS A 31 10.01 -3.09 3.90
C LYS A 31 9.16 -2.17 4.77
N ILE A 32 9.70 -1.67 5.88
CA ILE A 32 9.03 -0.77 6.82
C ILE A 32 9.56 0.65 6.63
N VAL A 33 8.68 1.56 6.20
CA VAL A 33 9.03 2.94 5.86
C VAL A 33 8.16 3.94 6.60
N LYS A 34 8.77 5.04 7.06
CA LYS A 34 8.04 6.18 7.63
C LYS A 34 7.61 7.09 6.49
N LEU A 35 6.31 7.24 6.31
CA LEU A 35 5.79 8.04 5.20
C LEU A 35 5.85 9.53 5.56
N SER A 36 6.75 10.25 4.89
CA SER A 36 6.89 11.69 5.09
C SER A 36 5.84 12.46 4.29
N GLY A 37 5.04 13.29 4.99
CA GLY A 37 4.08 14.18 4.34
C GLY A 37 4.73 15.18 3.38
N LYS A 38 6.00 15.55 3.60
CA LYS A 38 6.76 16.44 2.69
C LYS A 38 7.02 15.77 1.34
N LEU A 39 7.40 14.49 1.35
CA LEU A 39 7.64 13.71 0.12
C LEU A 39 6.34 13.58 -0.68
N LEU A 40 5.24 13.23 -0.01
CA LEU A 40 3.94 13.10 -0.65
C LEU A 40 3.48 14.40 -1.32
N ARG A 41 3.64 15.54 -0.63
CA ARG A 41 3.33 16.85 -1.21
C ARG A 41 4.19 17.16 -2.43
N GLY A 42 5.49 16.81 -2.40
CA GLY A 42 6.38 16.93 -3.56
C GLY A 42 5.95 16.07 -4.75
N MET A 43 5.28 14.95 -4.51
CA MET A 43 4.68 14.08 -5.53
C MET A 43 3.23 14.47 -5.88
N GLY A 44 2.76 15.66 -5.47
CA GLY A 44 1.39 16.13 -5.75
C GLY A 44 0.29 15.45 -4.92
N VAL A 45 0.64 14.60 -3.96
CA VAL A 45 -0.32 13.89 -3.11
C VAL A 45 -0.67 14.75 -1.89
N ASN A 46 -1.89 15.27 -1.88
CA ASN A 46 -2.41 16.00 -0.74
C ASN A 46 -2.75 15.07 0.46
N ARG A 47 -2.96 15.65 1.64
CA ARG A 47 -3.20 14.88 2.89
C ARG A 47 -4.41 13.94 2.80
N HIS A 48 -5.52 14.40 2.21
CA HIS A 48 -6.74 13.61 2.09
C HIS A 48 -6.61 12.49 1.05
N ALA A 49 -5.94 12.77 -0.07
CA ALA A 49 -5.62 11.79 -1.10
C ALA A 49 -4.70 10.72 -0.57
N SER A 50 -3.69 11.08 0.22
CA SER A 50 -2.82 10.13 0.92
C SER A 50 -3.63 9.23 1.85
N TYR A 51 -4.53 9.79 2.66
CA TYR A 51 -5.35 9.00 3.57
C TYR A 51 -6.23 7.99 2.83
N ARG A 52 -6.91 8.44 1.76
CA ARG A 52 -7.75 7.56 0.92
C ARG A 52 -6.92 6.49 0.20
N ALA A 53 -5.75 6.86 -0.33
CA ALA A 53 -4.85 5.93 -1.02
C ALA A 53 -4.31 4.86 -0.05
N LEU A 54 -3.85 5.27 1.13
CA LEU A 54 -3.37 4.34 2.15
C LEU A 54 -4.46 3.36 2.59
N LYS A 55 -5.69 3.85 2.79
CA LYS A 55 -6.82 2.98 3.13
C LYS A 55 -7.09 1.94 2.03
N LYS A 56 -7.18 2.37 0.76
CA LYS A 56 -7.42 1.44 -0.35
C LYS A 56 -6.30 0.41 -0.56
N MET A 57 -5.05 0.81 -0.37
CA MET A 57 -3.92 -0.11 -0.50
C MET A 57 -3.85 -1.09 0.67
N GLU A 58 -4.30 -0.68 1.86
CA GLU A 58 -4.47 -1.53 3.03
C GLU A 58 -5.62 -2.53 2.81
N ASP A 59 -6.77 -2.07 2.31
CA ASP A 59 -7.91 -2.92 1.94
C ASP A 59 -7.53 -3.95 0.85
N ALA A 60 -6.60 -3.60 -0.05
CA ALA A 60 -6.08 -4.49 -1.08
C ALA A 60 -4.94 -5.42 -0.62
N ASN A 61 -4.61 -5.44 0.68
CA ASN A 61 -3.50 -6.21 1.27
C ASN A 61 -2.13 -5.96 0.61
N LEU A 62 -1.92 -4.77 0.04
CA LEU A 62 -0.64 -4.38 -0.56
C LEU A 62 0.30 -3.75 0.46
N ILE A 63 -0.27 -3.14 1.51
CA ILE A 63 0.47 -2.49 2.59
C ILE A 63 -0.24 -2.73 3.93
N ALA A 64 0.50 -2.60 5.03
CA ALA A 64 -0.05 -2.45 6.36
C ALA A 64 0.35 -1.09 6.94
N VAL A 65 -0.60 -0.34 7.53
CA VAL A 65 -0.35 1.03 8.01
C VAL A 65 -0.52 1.13 9.52
N LYS A 66 0.58 1.39 10.25
CA LYS A 66 0.52 1.81 11.65
C LYS A 66 0.40 3.32 11.74
N ARG A 67 -0.80 3.80 12.10
CA ARG A 67 -1.11 5.22 12.30
C ARG A 67 -0.88 5.60 13.77
N HIS A 68 -0.25 6.75 14.00
CA HIS A 68 -0.06 7.32 15.34
C HIS A 68 -0.54 8.78 15.33
N LEU A 69 -1.23 9.21 16.39
CA LEU A 69 -1.64 10.60 16.55
C LEU A 69 -0.42 11.52 16.58
N GLY A 70 -0.45 12.60 15.79
CA GLY A 70 0.61 13.61 15.72
C GLY A 70 1.93 13.15 15.08
N ARG A 71 2.03 11.93 14.55
CA ARG A 71 3.25 11.39 13.94
C ARG A 71 3.02 10.89 12.52
N ASN A 72 4.11 10.82 11.76
CA ASN A 72 4.08 10.23 10.42
C ASN A 72 3.68 8.75 10.51
N PRO A 73 2.77 8.28 9.63
CA PRO A 73 2.38 6.88 9.63
C PRO A 73 3.57 6.00 9.22
N VAL A 74 3.66 4.83 9.85
CA VAL A 74 4.63 3.79 9.53
C VAL A 74 3.95 2.79 8.63
N VAL A 75 4.47 2.60 7.43
CA VAL A 75 3.89 1.73 6.41
C VAL A 75 4.81 0.54 6.20
N THR A 76 4.24 -0.64 6.17
CA THR A 76 4.92 -1.89 5.80
C THR A 76 4.46 -2.30 4.42
N ILE A 77 5.39 -2.47 3.48
CA ILE A 77 5.09 -2.98 2.14
C ILE A 77 4.96 -4.50 2.23
N LEU A 78 3.81 -5.02 1.83
CA LEU A 78 3.53 -6.46 1.80
C LEU A 78 3.85 -7.02 0.42
N GLU A 79 4.05 -8.34 0.36
CA GLU A 79 4.08 -9.03 -0.94
C GLU A 79 2.66 -9.06 -1.50
N ALA A 80 2.51 -8.87 -2.81
CA ALA A 80 1.18 -8.88 -3.42
C ALA A 80 0.53 -10.25 -3.22
N PRO A 81 -0.77 -10.32 -2.89
CA PRO A 81 -1.47 -11.59 -2.86
C PRO A 81 -1.30 -12.27 -4.23
N ARG A 82 -0.91 -13.54 -4.21
CA ARG A 82 -0.88 -14.37 -5.41
C ARG A 82 -2.34 -14.60 -5.82
N GLU A 83 -2.64 -14.43 -7.11
CA GLU A 83 -4.00 -14.60 -7.65
C GLU A 83 -4.56 -16.02 -7.39
N ASP A 84 -3.69 -16.97 -7.01
CA ASP A 84 -4.01 -18.37 -6.76
C ASP A 84 -4.76 -18.64 -5.43
N THR A 85 -4.81 -17.69 -4.49
CA THR A 85 -5.35 -17.95 -3.14
C THR A 85 -6.84 -17.66 -2.99
N ILE A 86 -7.50 -17.04 -3.98
CA ILE A 86 -8.94 -16.68 -3.88
C ILE A 86 -9.86 -17.87 -4.25
N LYS A 87 -9.35 -18.92 -4.90
CA LYS A 87 -10.18 -20.08 -5.31
C LYS A 87 -10.20 -21.28 -4.33
N GLY A 88 -9.44 -21.24 -3.24
CA GLY A 88 -9.18 -22.44 -2.42
C GLY A 88 -10.21 -22.79 -1.34
N ASP A 89 -11.12 -21.88 -0.98
CA ASP A 89 -11.95 -22.04 0.23
C ASP A 89 -13.45 -22.29 -0.08
N GLU A 90 -13.92 -22.12 -1.31
CA GLU A 90 -15.34 -22.35 -1.66
C GLU A 90 -15.66 -23.82 -2.02
N GLU A 91 -14.66 -24.66 -2.30
CA GLU A 91 -14.89 -26.07 -2.71
C GLU A 91 -14.98 -27.08 -1.53
N ARG A 92 -14.97 -26.62 -0.26
CA ARG A 92 -14.91 -27.54 0.91
C ARG A 92 -16.20 -27.68 1.72
N ILE A 93 -17.35 -27.21 1.23
CA ILE A 93 -18.64 -27.29 1.96
C ILE A 93 -19.67 -28.25 1.31
N GLU A 94 -19.41 -28.86 0.16
CA GLU A 94 -20.27 -29.94 -0.36
C GLU A 94 -19.55 -31.30 -0.34
N LEU A 95 -19.57 -31.95 0.82
CA LEU A 95 -19.45 -33.41 0.98
C LEU A 95 -20.45 -33.91 2.03
#